data_AF-A0AAW9IK75-F1
#
_entry.id   AF-A0AAW9IK75-F1
#
_cell.length_a   1.000
_cell.length_b   1.000
_cell.length_c   1.000
_cell.angle_alpha   90.00
_cell.angle_beta   90.00
_cell.angle_gamma   90.00
#
_symmetry.space_group_name_H-M   'P 1'
#
loop_
_entity.id
_entity.type
_entity.pdbx_description
1 polymer ?
#
loop_
_entity_poly.entity_id
_entity_poly.type
_entity_poly.pdbx_seq_one_letter_code
_entity_poly.pdbx_strand_id
1 'polypeptide(L)'
;LPILGILATGILMTLLGEPVAYLNNSVMSWLASLESANPILLGLVIGCMAAFDFGGPVNKAAYITVTMLLAQGNYYFMAGVSAACITPPLVIALATTIFKKQFNEEDRAAGLVIYILGFTHITEGAIPFAAKDPLRVIPILMAGSSVSAILTYLMKVQVPAPHGGFLILPIVEKPFVWVGCILIGSLVGAILY
;
A
#
# COMPACT_ATOMS: atom_id res chain seq x y z
N LEU A 1 18.63 32.95 10.07
CA LEU A 1 17.80 31.89 10.69
C LEU A 1 17.60 30.65 9.82
N PRO A 2 17.26 30.74 8.51
CA PRO A 2 17.02 29.54 7.69
C PRO A 2 18.24 28.61 7.59
N ILE A 3 19.44 29.18 7.43
CA ILE A 3 20.69 28.42 7.31
C ILE A 3 21.02 27.66 8.60
N LEU A 4 20.84 28.28 9.77
CA LEU A 4 21.06 27.62 11.06
C LEU A 4 20.03 26.52 11.34
N GLY A 5 18.78 26.70 10.90
CA GLY A 5 17.75 25.67 10.99
C GLY A 5 18.05 24.45 10.09
N ILE A 6 18.50 24.68 8.86
CA ILE A 6 18.93 23.61 7.93
C ILE A 6 20.19 22.91 8.46
N LEU A 7 21.15 23.67 9.02
CA LEU A 7 22.35 23.11 9.62
C LEU A 7 22.00 22.23 10.84
N ALA A 8 21.14 22.72 11.73
CA ALA A 8 20.71 21.98 12.92
C ALA A 8 19.93 20.72 12.56
N THR A 9 19.00 20.80 11.60
CA THR A 9 18.25 19.63 11.11
C THR A 9 19.17 18.65 10.38
N GLY A 10 20.16 19.13 9.61
CA GLY A 10 21.17 18.28 8.97
C GLY A 10 22.03 17.52 9.98
N ILE A 11 22.51 18.18 11.03
CA ILE A 11 23.28 17.54 12.12
C ILE A 11 22.43 16.54 12.90
N LEU A 12 21.16 16.86 13.16
CA LEU A 12 20.25 15.92 13.80
C LEU A 12 19.98 14.68 12.91
N MET A 13 19.86 14.87 11.60
CA MET A 13 19.69 13.76 10.66
C MET A 13 20.91 12.86 10.58
N THR A 14 22.14 13.39 10.69
CA THR A 14 23.34 12.55 10.73
C THR A 14 23.45 11.75 12.02
N LEU A 15 23.08 12.34 13.17
CA LEU A 15 23.05 11.66 14.47
C LEU A 15 21.97 10.56 14.54
N LEU A 16 20.81 10.78 13.92
CA LEU A 16 19.71 9.81 13.87
C LEU A 16 19.85 8.79 12.74
N GLY A 17 20.78 8.99 11.81
CA GLY A 17 20.95 8.14 10.63
C GLY A 17 21.26 6.68 10.98
N GLU A 18 22.23 6.43 11.87
CA GLU A 18 22.61 5.08 12.28
C GLU A 18 21.48 4.31 13.00
N PRO A 19 20.83 4.87 14.04
CA PRO A 19 19.70 4.20 14.70
C PRO A 19 18.55 3.88 13.74
N VAL A 20 18.22 4.81 12.84
CA VAL A 20 17.15 4.62 11.84
C VAL A 20 17.54 3.56 10.82
N ALA A 21 18.78 3.55 10.35
CA ALA A 21 19.29 2.53 9.44
C ALA A 21 19.26 1.13 10.08
N TYR A 22 19.65 1.01 11.36
CA TYR A 22 19.58 -0.24 12.10
C TYR A 22 18.15 -0.78 12.20
N LEU A 23 17.18 0.08 12.54
CA LEU A 23 15.77 -0.28 12.59
C LEU A 23 15.25 -0.75 11.23
N ASN A 24 15.55 0.00 10.17
CA ASN A 24 15.16 -0.36 8.80
C ASN A 24 15.74 -1.70 8.36
N ASN A 25 17.03 -1.96 8.63
CA ASN A 25 17.67 -3.25 8.33
C ASN A 25 17.06 -4.40 9.15
N SER A 26 16.69 -4.13 10.40
CA SER A 26 16.02 -5.12 11.27
C SER A 26 14.64 -5.49 10.73
N VAL A 27 13.83 -4.50 10.33
CA VAL A 27 12.51 -4.73 9.71
C VAL A 27 12.67 -5.43 8.36
N MET A 28 13.66 -5.03 7.56
CA MET A 28 13.95 -5.66 6.26
C MET A 28 14.31 -7.14 6.41
N SER A 29 15.23 -7.47 7.31
CA SER A 29 15.63 -8.86 7.54
C SER A 29 14.48 -9.70 8.09
N TRP A 30 13.66 -9.13 8.98
CA TRP A 30 12.46 -9.79 9.48
C TRP A 30 11.44 -10.06 8.37
N LEU A 31 11.11 -9.05 7.55
CA LEU A 31 10.17 -9.24 6.43
C LEU A 31 10.72 -10.24 5.41
N ALA A 32 11.98 -10.15 5.02
CA ALA A 32 12.62 -11.11 4.12
C ALA A 32 12.58 -12.55 4.67
N SER A 33 12.71 -12.73 5.99
CA SER A 33 12.55 -14.05 6.61
C SER A 33 11.12 -14.62 6.44
N LEU A 34 10.09 -13.76 6.45
CA LEU A 34 8.69 -14.16 6.26
C LEU A 34 8.38 -14.58 4.82
N GLU A 35 9.07 -14.03 3.82
CA GLU A 35 8.90 -14.48 2.42
C GLU A 35 9.27 -15.95 2.26
N SER A 36 10.40 -16.35 2.82
CA SER A 36 10.87 -17.74 2.76
C SER A 36 10.05 -18.69 3.62
N ALA A 37 9.48 -18.19 4.73
CA ALA A 37 8.71 -19.00 5.67
C ALA A 37 7.25 -19.16 5.26
N ASN A 38 6.54 -18.06 5.01
CA ASN A 38 5.11 -18.07 4.69
C ASN A 38 4.67 -16.79 3.92
N PRO A 39 4.50 -16.87 2.59
CA PRO A 39 4.09 -15.73 1.77
C PRO A 39 2.68 -15.21 2.11
N ILE A 40 1.81 -16.05 2.71
CA ILE A 40 0.48 -15.63 3.16
C ILE A 40 0.59 -14.71 4.37
N LEU A 41 1.43 -15.09 5.34
CA LEU A 41 1.67 -14.26 6.52
C LEU A 41 2.33 -12.93 6.13
N LEU A 42 3.27 -12.98 5.19
CA LEU A 42 3.88 -11.77 4.63
C LEU A 42 2.83 -10.85 3.99
N GLY A 43 1.94 -11.40 3.15
CA GLY A 43 0.86 -10.65 2.53
C GLY A 43 -0.07 -9.99 3.54
N LEU A 44 -0.38 -10.67 4.64
CA LEU A 44 -1.19 -10.11 5.72
C LEU A 44 -0.49 -8.93 6.41
N VAL A 45 0.78 -9.09 6.80
CA VAL A 45 1.54 -8.02 7.47
C VAL A 45 1.69 -6.81 6.55
N ILE A 46 2.11 -7.02 5.30
CA ILE A 46 2.29 -5.96 4.32
C ILE A 46 0.97 -5.26 4.00
N GLY A 47 -0.10 -6.02 3.78
CA GLY A 47 -1.43 -5.47 3.51
C GLY A 47 -1.92 -4.57 4.64
N CYS A 48 -1.74 -5.03 5.87
CA CYS A 48 -2.02 -4.25 7.08
C CYS A 48 -1.19 -2.97 7.14
N MET A 49 0.13 -3.05 6.96
CA MET A 49 1.02 -1.89 7.05
C MET A 49 0.74 -0.84 5.96
N ALA A 50 0.45 -1.28 4.73
CA ALA A 50 0.18 -0.41 3.59
C ALA A 50 -1.12 0.39 3.76
N ALA A 51 -2.16 -0.24 4.30
CA ALA A 51 -3.49 0.36 4.43
C ALA A 51 -3.75 1.05 5.77
N PHE A 52 -2.85 0.92 6.75
CA PHE A 52 -3.07 1.40 8.12
C PHE A 52 -3.26 2.92 8.20
N ASP A 53 -2.44 3.69 7.48
CA ASP A 53 -2.38 5.14 7.59
C ASP A 53 -2.36 5.88 6.23
N PHE A 54 -2.74 5.19 5.14
CA PHE A 54 -2.98 5.78 3.82
C PHE A 54 -1.83 6.64 3.26
N GLY A 55 -0.58 6.27 3.56
CA GLY A 55 0.61 7.02 3.14
C GLY A 55 1.36 7.71 4.29
N GLY A 56 0.96 7.44 5.53
CA GLY A 56 1.63 7.89 6.74
C GLY A 56 2.92 7.13 7.07
N PRO A 57 3.42 7.27 8.31
CA PRO A 57 4.70 6.69 8.74
C PRO A 57 4.78 5.15 8.60
N VAL A 58 3.70 4.41 8.86
CA VAL A 58 3.66 2.95 8.82
C VAL A 58 3.72 2.45 7.38
N ASN A 59 2.91 3.01 6.48
CA ASN A 59 2.97 2.70 5.06
C ASN A 59 4.36 3.04 4.51
N LYS A 60 4.90 4.23 4.80
CA LYS A 60 6.24 4.62 4.35
C LYS A 60 7.35 3.72 4.89
N ALA A 61 7.25 3.25 6.13
CA ALA A 61 8.22 2.31 6.70
C ALA A 61 8.21 0.96 5.95
N ALA A 62 7.03 0.41 5.66
CA ALA A 62 6.91 -0.79 4.82
C ALA A 62 7.50 -0.55 3.43
N TYR A 63 7.17 0.60 2.84
CA TYR A 63 7.55 0.94 1.48
C TYR A 63 9.05 1.15 1.30
N ILE A 64 9.71 1.85 2.24
CA ILE A 64 11.17 2.01 2.24
C ILE A 64 11.84 0.64 2.35
N THR A 65 11.35 -0.20 3.26
CA THR A 65 11.87 -1.57 3.45
C THR A 65 11.84 -2.37 2.16
N VAL A 66 10.72 -2.29 1.45
CA VAL A 66 10.50 -3.01 0.20
C VAL A 66 11.31 -2.40 -0.95
N THR A 67 11.50 -1.09 -0.96
CA THR A 67 12.35 -0.43 -1.96
C THR A 67 13.83 -0.83 -1.78
N MET A 68 14.28 -1.03 -0.54
CA MET A 68 15.62 -1.58 -0.29
C MET A 68 15.76 -3.03 -0.77
N LEU A 69 14.73 -3.86 -0.55
CA LEU A 69 14.69 -5.23 -1.09
C LEU A 69 14.64 -5.25 -2.62
N LEU A 70 13.91 -4.30 -3.23
CA LEU A 70 13.88 -4.11 -4.68
C LEU A 70 15.28 -3.77 -5.22
N ALA A 71 16.03 -2.91 -4.53
CA ALA A 71 17.41 -2.58 -4.90
C ALA A 71 18.37 -3.79 -4.81
N GLN A 72 18.01 -4.81 -4.03
CA GLN A 72 18.71 -6.10 -3.94
C GLN A 72 18.19 -7.13 -4.95
N GLY A 73 17.27 -6.74 -5.84
CA GLY A 73 16.72 -7.59 -6.91
C GLY A 73 15.43 -8.34 -6.54
N ASN A 74 14.78 -8.02 -5.41
CA ASN A 74 13.54 -8.67 -5.01
C ASN A 74 12.31 -7.96 -5.59
N TYR A 75 11.89 -8.40 -6.78
CA TYR A 75 10.72 -7.85 -7.49
C TYR A 75 9.37 -8.38 -6.98
N TYR A 76 9.37 -9.50 -6.25
CA TYR A 76 8.14 -10.10 -5.71
C TYR A 76 7.58 -9.27 -4.57
N PHE A 77 8.43 -8.87 -3.62
CA PHE A 77 8.06 -7.99 -2.51
C PHE A 77 7.41 -6.69 -2.99
N MET A 78 8.02 -6.07 -4.01
CA MET A 78 7.50 -4.83 -4.56
C MET A 78 6.10 -5.01 -5.15
N ALA A 79 5.85 -6.13 -5.84
CA ALA A 79 4.55 -6.39 -6.44
C ALA A 79 3.42 -6.43 -5.40
N GLY A 80 3.65 -7.12 -4.28
CA GLY A 80 2.63 -7.27 -3.24
C GLY A 80 2.33 -5.98 -2.49
N VAL A 81 3.36 -5.19 -2.18
CA VAL A 81 3.20 -3.89 -1.50
C VAL A 81 2.52 -2.89 -2.40
N SER A 82 2.92 -2.82 -3.67
CA SER A 82 2.27 -1.97 -4.66
C SER A 82 0.79 -2.35 -4.84
N ALA A 83 0.47 -3.64 -4.91
CA ALA A 83 -0.92 -4.11 -4.91
C ALA A 83 -1.69 -3.70 -3.64
N ALA A 84 -1.07 -3.86 -2.47
CA ALA A 84 -1.64 -3.49 -1.18
C ALA A 84 -1.92 -2.00 -1.06
N CYS A 85 -1.12 -1.13 -1.68
CA CYS A 85 -1.34 0.32 -1.68
C CYS A 85 -2.36 0.78 -2.73
N ILE A 86 -2.50 0.08 -3.85
CA ILE A 86 -3.53 0.41 -4.86
C ILE A 86 -4.94 0.01 -4.37
N THR A 87 -5.01 -0.98 -3.47
CA THR A 87 -6.27 -1.59 -3.03
C THR A 87 -7.19 -0.66 -2.23
N PRO A 88 -6.74 0.11 -1.21
CA PRO A 88 -7.60 0.93 -0.36
C PRO A 88 -8.47 1.95 -1.12
N PRO A 89 -7.92 2.80 -2.02
CA PRO A 89 -8.76 3.72 -2.78
C PRO A 89 -9.74 2.95 -3.69
N LEU A 90 -9.32 1.83 -4.29
CA LEU A 90 -10.22 1.03 -5.12
C LEU A 90 -11.34 0.36 -4.32
N VAL A 91 -11.12 -0.04 -3.06
CA VAL A 91 -12.18 -0.53 -2.16
C VAL A 91 -13.27 0.54 -2.01
N ILE A 92 -12.87 1.77 -1.66
CA ILE A 92 -13.82 2.89 -1.47
C ILE A 92 -14.53 3.24 -2.78
N ALA A 93 -13.79 3.30 -3.88
CA ALA A 93 -14.33 3.60 -5.20
C ALA A 93 -15.35 2.53 -5.65
N LEU A 94 -15.06 1.25 -5.44
CA LEU A 94 -15.96 0.14 -5.74
C LEU A 94 -17.18 0.12 -4.81
N ALA A 95 -16.99 0.33 -3.51
CA ALA A 95 -18.09 0.34 -2.56
C ALA A 95 -19.09 1.47 -2.87
N THR A 96 -18.60 2.67 -3.17
CA THR A 96 -19.45 3.82 -3.55
C THR A 96 -20.19 3.61 -4.88
N THR A 97 -19.65 2.79 -5.80
CA THR A 97 -20.32 2.47 -7.08
C THR A 97 -21.24 1.26 -7.01
N ILE A 98 -20.96 0.26 -6.18
CA ILE A 98 -21.78 -0.96 -6.05
C ILE A 98 -22.91 -0.72 -5.03
N PHE A 99 -22.59 -0.18 -3.86
CA PHE A 99 -23.52 0.04 -2.76
C PHE A 99 -24.03 1.48 -2.71
N LYS A 100 -24.39 2.05 -3.86
CA LYS A 100 -24.80 3.46 -4.04
C LYS A 100 -25.85 3.95 -3.03
N LYS A 101 -26.71 3.06 -2.53
CA LYS A 101 -27.78 3.38 -1.56
C LYS A 101 -27.25 3.71 -0.16
N GLN A 102 -26.04 3.28 0.18
CA GLN A 102 -25.41 3.53 1.48
C GLN A 102 -24.62 4.84 1.52
N PHE A 103 -24.38 5.48 0.37
CA PHE A 103 -23.54 6.66 0.24
C PHE A 103 -24.33 7.89 -0.20
N ASN A 104 -23.99 9.06 0.35
CA ASN A 104 -24.59 10.33 -0.07
C ASN A 104 -24.10 10.74 -1.48
N GLU A 105 -24.65 11.82 -2.05
CA GLU A 105 -24.26 12.26 -3.40
C GLU A 105 -22.80 12.71 -3.49
N GLU A 106 -22.30 13.36 -2.44
CA GLU A 106 -20.91 13.81 -2.36
C GLU A 106 -19.92 12.65 -2.34
N ASP A 107 -20.20 11.59 -1.58
CA ASP A 107 -19.39 10.38 -1.47
C ASP A 107 -19.35 9.61 -2.79
N ARG A 108 -20.48 9.59 -3.51
CA ARG A 108 -20.57 8.99 -4.85
C ARG A 108 -19.77 9.78 -5.89
N ALA A 109 -19.80 11.12 -5.82
CA ALA A 109 -18.98 11.97 -6.68
C ALA A 109 -17.49 11.83 -6.36
N ALA A 110 -17.12 11.78 -5.08
CA ALA A 110 -15.75 11.54 -4.63
C ALA A 110 -15.25 10.16 -5.07
N GLY A 111 -16.09 9.12 -4.99
CA GLY A 111 -15.75 7.76 -5.42
C GLY A 111 -15.26 7.67 -6.87
N LEU A 112 -15.83 8.48 -7.78
CA LEU A 112 -15.38 8.57 -9.17
C LEU A 112 -13.96 9.13 -9.30
N VAL A 113 -13.61 10.13 -8.48
CA VAL A 113 -12.26 10.70 -8.45
C VAL A 113 -11.27 9.70 -7.82
N ILE A 114 -11.71 8.98 -6.79
CA ILE A 114 -10.89 7.99 -6.08
C ILE A 114 -10.49 6.83 -6.99
N TYR A 115 -11.27 6.46 -8.02
CA TYR A 115 -10.81 5.51 -9.03
C TYR A 115 -9.50 5.94 -9.69
N ILE A 116 -9.42 7.21 -10.10
CA ILE A 116 -8.24 7.77 -10.76
C ILE A 116 -7.05 7.75 -9.79
N LEU A 117 -7.28 8.15 -8.54
CA LEU A 117 -6.26 8.13 -7.49
C LEU A 117 -5.75 6.70 -7.22
N GLY A 118 -6.64 5.72 -7.15
CA GLY A 118 -6.26 4.32 -6.99
C GLY A 118 -5.42 3.82 -8.16
N PHE A 119 -5.84 4.10 -9.39
CA PHE A 119 -5.09 3.72 -10.59
C PHE A 119 -3.70 4.36 -10.68
N THR A 120 -3.47 5.50 -10.02
CA THR A 120 -2.16 6.16 -9.98
C THR A 120 -1.37 5.88 -8.70
N HIS A 121 -1.81 4.94 -7.86
CA HIS A 121 -1.14 4.57 -6.60
C HIS A 121 -1.16 5.70 -5.56
N ILE A 122 -2.29 6.42 -5.46
CA ILE A 122 -2.54 7.47 -4.47
C ILE A 122 -3.57 6.93 -3.46
N THR A 123 -3.12 6.64 -2.23
CA THR A 123 -3.94 6.07 -1.15
C THR A 123 -4.76 7.10 -0.40
N GLU A 124 -4.38 8.37 -0.50
CA GLU A 124 -4.89 9.50 0.28
C GLU A 124 -6.37 9.77 0.01
N GLY A 125 -6.89 9.34 -1.15
CA GLY A 125 -8.31 9.41 -1.48
C GLY A 125 -9.21 8.67 -0.47
N ALA A 126 -8.67 7.70 0.29
CA ALA A 126 -9.39 6.98 1.32
C ALA A 126 -9.47 7.71 2.68
N ILE A 127 -8.63 8.73 2.92
CA ILE A 127 -8.55 9.43 4.21
C ILE A 127 -9.90 10.04 4.62
N PRO A 128 -10.64 10.75 3.75
CA PRO A 128 -11.93 11.34 4.14
C PRO A 128 -12.97 10.28 4.56
N PHE A 129 -12.90 9.09 3.98
CA PHE A 129 -13.80 7.98 4.30
C PHE A 129 -13.39 7.29 5.61
N ALA A 130 -12.09 7.09 5.82
CA ALA A 130 -11.56 6.57 7.06
C ALA A 130 -11.78 7.53 8.24
N ALA A 131 -11.76 8.84 8.01
CA ALA A 131 -12.02 9.84 9.03
C ALA A 131 -13.48 9.82 9.54
N LYS A 132 -14.44 9.40 8.70
CA LYS A 132 -15.87 9.29 9.07
C LYS A 132 -16.14 8.12 10.02
N ASP A 133 -15.52 6.97 9.78
CA ASP A 133 -15.67 5.77 10.62
C ASP A 133 -14.35 4.96 10.69
N PRO A 134 -13.35 5.41 11.46
CA PRO A 134 -12.01 4.83 11.43
C PRO A 134 -11.98 3.39 11.93
N LEU A 135 -12.83 3.06 12.91
CA LEU A 135 -12.86 1.74 13.54
C LEU A 135 -13.39 0.65 12.60
N ARG A 136 -14.24 1.01 11.63
CA ARG A 136 -14.72 0.06 10.61
C ARG A 136 -13.89 0.12 9.34
N VAL A 137 -13.63 1.32 8.83
CA VAL A 137 -13.01 1.51 7.50
C VAL A 137 -11.57 0.97 7.50
N ILE A 138 -10.74 1.33 8.48
CA ILE A 138 -9.31 0.98 8.46
C ILE A 138 -9.12 -0.55 8.47
N PRO A 139 -9.75 -1.34 9.36
CA PRO A 139 -9.62 -2.79 9.33
C PRO A 139 -10.10 -3.43 8.03
N ILE A 140 -11.16 -2.90 7.41
CA ILE A 140 -11.69 -3.41 6.14
C ILE A 140 -10.71 -3.17 5.00
N LEU A 141 -10.10 -1.98 4.95
CA LEU A 141 -9.08 -1.65 3.96
C LEU A 141 -7.82 -2.50 4.16
N MET A 142 -7.39 -2.71 5.41
CA MET A 142 -6.29 -3.63 5.74
C MET A 142 -6.58 -5.06 5.29
N ALA A 143 -7.79 -5.56 5.49
CA ALA A 143 -8.20 -6.88 5.03
C ALA A 143 -8.18 -6.98 3.50
N GLY A 144 -8.76 -6.01 2.78
CA GLY A 144 -8.73 -5.96 1.32
C GLY A 144 -7.31 -5.93 0.76
N SER A 145 -6.46 -5.04 1.29
CA SER A 145 -5.05 -4.93 0.90
C SER A 145 -4.25 -6.20 1.19
N SER A 146 -4.55 -6.87 2.29
CA SER A 146 -3.94 -8.16 2.62
C SER A 146 -4.31 -9.23 1.60
N VAL A 147 -5.58 -9.30 1.18
CA VAL A 147 -6.02 -10.24 0.13
C VAL A 147 -5.29 -9.96 -1.18
N SER A 148 -5.20 -8.69 -1.60
CA SER A 148 -4.46 -8.31 -2.81
C SER A 148 -2.99 -8.71 -2.75
N ALA A 149 -2.31 -8.46 -1.62
CA ALA A 149 -0.91 -8.81 -1.42
C ALA A 149 -0.70 -10.33 -1.43
N ILE A 150 -1.52 -11.08 -0.68
CA ILE A 150 -1.45 -12.55 -0.61
C ILE A 150 -1.62 -13.16 -2.00
N LEU A 151 -2.64 -12.75 -2.75
CA LEU A 151 -2.87 -13.25 -4.11
C LEU A 151 -1.70 -12.91 -5.03
N THR A 152 -1.15 -11.70 -4.91
CA THR A 152 0.02 -11.28 -5.71
C THR A 152 1.24 -12.15 -5.44
N TYR A 153 1.51 -12.49 -4.17
CA TYR A 153 2.61 -13.38 -3.79
C TYR A 153 2.37 -14.82 -4.22
N LEU A 154 1.16 -15.34 -4.06
CA LEU A 154 0.81 -16.71 -4.48
C LEU A 154 0.93 -16.89 -6.00
N MET A 155 0.52 -15.88 -6.76
CA MET A 155 0.61 -15.89 -8.23
C MET A 155 2.03 -15.57 -8.74
N LYS A 156 2.97 -15.28 -7.83
CA LYS A 156 4.38 -14.95 -8.11
C LYS A 156 4.48 -13.87 -9.19
N VAL A 157 3.84 -12.74 -8.95
CA VAL A 157 3.94 -11.56 -9.82
C VAL A 157 5.20 -10.78 -9.46
N GLN A 158 5.92 -10.28 -10.46
CA GLN A 158 7.09 -9.41 -10.28
C GLN A 158 6.81 -8.02 -10.82
N VAL A 159 7.18 -7.00 -10.05
CA VAL A 159 7.05 -5.59 -10.42
C VAL A 159 8.41 -4.90 -10.22
N PRO A 160 9.04 -4.38 -11.28
CA PRO A 160 10.36 -3.75 -11.19
C PRO A 160 10.33 -2.27 -10.82
N ALA A 161 9.13 -1.66 -10.76
CA ALA A 161 8.98 -0.25 -10.43
C ALA A 161 8.31 -0.06 -9.06
N PRO A 162 8.80 0.89 -8.25
CA PRO A 162 8.23 1.15 -6.94
C PRO A 162 6.84 1.79 -7.06
N HIS A 163 6.75 2.91 -7.78
CA HIS A 163 5.55 3.75 -7.83
C HIS A 163 4.99 3.81 -9.26
N GLY A 164 3.72 4.19 -9.39
CA GLY A 164 3.11 4.50 -10.68
C GLY A 164 1.79 3.77 -10.97
N GLY A 165 1.31 2.94 -10.05
CA GLY A 165 -0.02 2.33 -10.14
C GLY A 165 -0.18 1.45 -11.38
N PHE A 166 -1.24 1.67 -12.15
CA PHE A 166 -1.46 0.97 -13.41
C PHE A 166 -0.67 1.57 -14.59
N LEU A 167 0.01 2.70 -14.41
CA LEU A 167 0.87 3.26 -15.46
C LEU A 167 2.13 2.40 -15.69
N ILE A 168 2.54 1.62 -14.69
CA ILE A 168 3.69 0.71 -14.79
C ILE A 168 3.33 -0.68 -15.33
N LEU A 169 2.08 -0.94 -15.73
CA LEU A 169 1.68 -2.23 -16.29
C LEU A 169 2.58 -2.75 -17.44
N PRO A 170 3.12 -1.91 -18.36
CA PRO A 170 3.97 -2.40 -19.44
C PRO A 170 5.29 -3.06 -18.98
N ILE A 171 5.74 -2.77 -17.76
CA ILE A 171 6.98 -3.30 -17.20
C ILE A 171 6.74 -4.39 -16.14
N VAL A 172 5.48 -4.73 -15.84
CA VAL A 172 5.10 -5.84 -14.94
C VAL A 172 5.14 -7.16 -15.71
N GLU A 173 5.65 -8.23 -15.10
CA GLU A 173 5.76 -9.54 -15.76
C GLU A 173 4.39 -10.15 -16.10
N LYS A 174 3.43 -10.08 -15.16
CA LYS A 174 2.07 -10.63 -15.29
C LYS A 174 1.01 -9.55 -15.03
N PRO A 175 0.87 -8.55 -15.94
CA PRO A 175 0.08 -7.34 -15.66
C PRO A 175 -1.40 -7.65 -15.42
N PHE A 176 -2.01 -8.52 -16.23
CA PHE A 176 -3.42 -8.88 -16.07
C PHE A 176 -3.70 -9.67 -14.80
N VAL A 177 -2.76 -10.53 -14.39
CA VAL A 177 -2.88 -11.30 -13.14
C VAL A 177 -2.78 -10.36 -11.94
N TRP A 178 -1.85 -9.41 -11.98
CA TRP A 178 -1.66 -8.42 -10.93
C TRP A 178 -2.89 -7.53 -10.74
N VAL A 179 -3.44 -7.00 -11.84
CA VAL A 179 -4.70 -6.24 -11.82
C VAL A 179 -5.83 -7.11 -11.28
N GLY A 180 -5.91 -8.38 -11.69
CA GLY A 180 -6.90 -9.32 -11.14
C GLY A 180 -6.77 -9.51 -9.63
N CYS A 181 -5.56 -9.66 -9.10
CA CYS A 181 -5.31 -9.80 -7.67
C CYS A 181 -5.78 -8.55 -6.89
N ILE A 182 -5.45 -7.37 -7.40
CA ILE A 182 -5.86 -6.08 -6.84
C ILE A 182 -7.37 -5.96 -6.85
N LEU A 183 -8.02 -6.23 -7.99
CA LEU A 183 -9.47 -6.14 -8.11
C LEU A 183 -10.20 -7.12 -7.18
N ILE A 184 -9.69 -8.34 -7.00
CA ILE A 184 -10.28 -9.31 -6.07
C ILE A 184 -10.19 -8.79 -4.63
N GLY A 185 -9.03 -8.32 -4.18
CA GLY A 185 -8.90 -7.77 -2.82
C GLY A 185 -9.72 -6.49 -2.63
N SER A 186 -9.80 -5.64 -3.66
CA SER A 186 -10.67 -4.46 -3.64
C SER A 186 -12.15 -4.80 -3.60
N LEU A 187 -12.59 -5.84 -4.31
CA LEU A 187 -13.97 -6.35 -4.25
C LEU A 187 -14.30 -6.93 -2.88
N VAL A 188 -13.41 -7.72 -2.29
CA VAL A 188 -13.60 -8.25 -0.94
C VAL A 188 -13.73 -7.12 0.07
N GLY A 189 -12.83 -6.13 0.02
CA GLY A 189 -12.94 -4.96 0.88
C GLY A 189 -14.23 -4.16 0.64
N ALA A 190 -14.65 -4.01 -0.62
CA ALA A 190 -15.87 -3.28 -0.96
C ALA A 190 -17.15 -3.98 -0.48
N ILE A 191 -17.19 -5.31 -0.46
CA ILE A 191 -18.32 -6.10 0.06
C ILE A 191 -18.38 -6.04 1.59
N LEU A 192 -17.23 -5.94 2.25
CA LEU A 192 -17.14 -5.83 3.69
C LEU A 192 -17.47 -4.42 4.21
N TYR A 193 -17.31 -3.39 3.36
CA TYR A 193 -17.53 -1.98 3.66
C TYR A 193 -19.00 -1.56 3.54
#